data_AF-A0A9P4TAI6-F1
#
_entry.id   AF-A0A9P4TAI6-F1
#
_cell.length_a   1.000
_cell.length_b   1.000
_cell.length_c   1.000
_cell.angle_alpha   90.00
_cell.angle_beta   90.00
_cell.angle_gamma   90.00
#
_symmetry.space_group_name_H-M   'P 1'
#
loop_
_entity.id
_entity.type
_entity.pdbx_description
1 polymer ?
#
loop_
_entity_poly.entity_id
_entity_poly.type
_entity_poly.pdbx_seq_one_letter_code
_entity_poly.pdbx_strand_id
1 'polypeptide(L)'
;MAQAVSFSSLGGMAPSLGVGLVQAWGLVYLAALLVFNDAQTDFQRIERTEGRFGNAGRPKQETTKQVNGPELIDGHIPQESKAGPGDRQGEFAWQPYPLSPFIERLDWVLDLFCNFRGAGWNWRISVLPPPPKWLQEQLHRNSGDVPKHSYRIRAGQVVTYPDRRSLLVANAKTFIKGYLIIDALKTVMMHDPYFWGVLSRSPPSYFPFSLLAKPWMVHMYRLLTSMIAIAYAINTIFCLAPLVFVGLFGSYIGARSEPWIYPETWGSFTNVLDKGLAGWWSSWWHQTFRFAFEQPSLWICKHLGLDRRSMPAKAIQLLTAFGLSGFLHACGTYTAAGPTHPISNSFVFFMLQALGIFLEVVLSSILRQTGIQNHMPQKICQAILVDLSSLQTILAFASPWCKALFASLSRPSLNQQKWRRADEINILKLLIDIA
;
A
#
# COMPACT_ATOMS: atom_id res chain seq x y z
N MET A 1 8.12 39.85 13.40
CA MET A 1 9.28 38.92 13.33
C MET A 1 8.99 37.89 12.25
N ALA A 2 9.73 37.95 11.13
CA ALA A 2 9.61 36.97 10.06
C ALA A 2 10.33 35.69 10.51
N GLN A 3 9.58 34.60 10.71
CA GLN A 3 10.17 33.28 10.87
C GLN A 3 10.64 32.84 9.48
N ALA A 4 11.96 32.78 9.29
CA ALA A 4 12.56 32.23 8.08
C ALA A 4 12.25 30.72 8.03
N VAL A 5 11.46 30.31 7.05
CA VAL A 5 11.30 28.90 6.71
C VAL A 5 12.61 28.44 6.07
N SER A 6 13.28 27.48 6.69
CA SER A 6 14.39 26.78 6.04
C SER A 6 13.82 26.02 4.84
N PHE A 7 14.15 26.48 3.63
CA PHE A 7 13.75 25.81 2.40
C PHE A 7 14.61 24.55 2.23
N SER A 8 13.97 23.39 2.06
CA SER A 8 14.62 22.29 1.36
C SER A 8 14.76 22.69 -0.12
N SER A 9 15.80 22.21 -0.80
CA SER A 9 16.13 22.59 -2.17
C SER A 9 15.06 22.23 -3.23
N LEU A 10 13.98 21.57 -2.83
CA LEU A 10 12.86 21.15 -3.68
C LEU A 10 11.70 22.15 -3.53
N GLY A 11 11.42 22.92 -4.57
CA GLY A 11 10.54 24.11 -4.57
C GLY A 11 9.03 23.90 -4.35
N GLY A 12 8.58 22.80 -3.74
CA GLY A 12 7.16 22.57 -3.42
C GLY A 12 7.00 21.52 -2.32
N MET A 13 6.04 21.68 -1.41
CA MET A 13 6.05 20.83 -0.20
C MET A 13 5.34 19.49 -0.30
N ALA A 14 4.50 19.25 -1.31
CA ALA A 14 4.06 17.88 -1.59
C ALA A 14 5.25 17.04 -2.11
N PRO A 15 6.06 17.50 -3.08
CA PRO A 15 7.32 16.87 -3.42
C PRO A 15 8.29 16.74 -2.23
N SER A 16 8.40 17.77 -1.39
CA SER A 16 9.32 17.72 -0.25
C SER A 16 8.96 16.63 0.78
N LEU A 17 7.67 16.49 1.13
CA LEU A 17 7.17 15.36 1.94
C LEU A 17 7.39 14.02 1.22
N GLY A 18 7.09 13.98 -0.07
CA GLY A 18 7.20 12.79 -0.91
C GLY A 18 8.60 12.20 -0.88
N VAL A 19 9.64 13.03 -0.94
CA VAL A 19 11.04 12.55 -0.91
C VAL A 19 11.36 11.75 0.35
N GLY A 20 10.99 12.23 1.54
CA GLY A 20 11.22 11.48 2.77
C GLY A 20 10.42 10.18 2.85
N LEU A 21 9.19 10.18 2.32
CA LEU A 21 8.37 8.97 2.24
C LEU A 21 8.98 7.93 1.29
N VAL A 22 9.38 8.35 0.08
CA VAL A 22 9.97 7.47 -0.94
C VAL A 22 11.31 6.92 -0.49
N GLN A 23 12.17 7.75 0.12
CA GLN A 23 13.46 7.29 0.65
C GLN A 23 13.29 6.27 1.78
N ALA A 24 12.43 6.57 2.75
CA ALA A 24 12.16 5.65 3.86
C ALA A 24 11.50 4.36 3.37
N TRP A 25 10.55 4.46 2.43
CA TRP A 25 9.95 3.29 1.79
C TRP A 25 10.99 2.44 1.07
N GLY A 26 11.84 3.05 0.23
CA GLY A 26 12.90 2.36 -0.48
C GLY A 26 13.83 1.61 0.48
N LEU A 27 14.24 2.23 1.58
CA LEU A 27 15.07 1.59 2.59
C LEU A 27 14.37 0.37 3.23
N VAL A 28 13.15 0.57 3.74
CA VAL A 28 12.39 -0.49 4.43
C VAL A 28 12.06 -1.64 3.47
N TYR A 29 11.72 -1.32 2.23
CA TYR A 29 11.34 -2.29 1.22
C TYR A 29 12.54 -3.08 0.71
N LEU A 30 13.68 -2.43 0.43
CA LEU A 30 14.92 -3.14 0.08
C LEU A 30 15.41 -4.01 1.23
N ALA A 31 15.31 -3.57 2.47
CA ALA A 31 15.63 -4.41 3.62
C ALA A 31 14.70 -5.63 3.71
N ALA A 32 13.41 -5.45 3.48
CA ALA A 32 12.45 -6.56 3.41
C ALA A 32 12.82 -7.58 2.34
N LEU A 33 13.27 -7.13 1.16
CA LEU A 33 13.60 -8.01 0.05
C LEU A 33 14.98 -8.68 0.15
N LEU A 34 15.99 -7.99 0.71
CA LEU A 34 17.40 -8.40 0.63
C LEU A 34 18.04 -8.74 1.97
N VAL A 35 17.47 -8.28 3.09
CA VAL A 35 18.03 -8.51 4.44
C VAL A 35 17.21 -9.57 5.17
N PHE A 36 15.88 -9.47 5.10
CA PHE A 36 14.99 -10.36 5.82
C PHE A 36 14.51 -11.57 5.01
N ASN A 37 14.77 -11.57 3.70
CA ASN A 37 14.50 -12.66 2.77
C ASN A 37 15.68 -12.80 1.81
N ASP A 38 15.80 -13.96 1.17
CA ASP A 38 16.65 -14.17 0.01
C ASP A 38 15.79 -14.06 -1.25
N ALA A 39 15.95 -12.95 -1.97
CA ALA A 39 15.13 -12.69 -3.14
C ALA A 39 15.22 -13.78 -4.22
N GLN A 40 16.36 -14.44 -4.39
CA GLN A 40 16.52 -15.44 -5.46
C GLN A 40 15.85 -16.77 -5.14
N THR A 41 15.82 -17.14 -3.85
CA THR A 41 15.35 -18.46 -3.41
C THR A 41 13.95 -18.42 -2.80
N ASP A 42 13.61 -17.35 -2.08
CA ASP A 42 12.32 -17.24 -1.38
C ASP A 42 11.19 -16.78 -2.30
N PHE A 43 11.47 -16.10 -3.42
CA PHE A 43 10.45 -15.48 -4.26
C PHE A 43 10.28 -16.15 -5.62
N GLN A 44 9.01 -16.34 -5.98
CA GLN A 44 8.58 -16.76 -7.31
C GLN A 44 7.38 -15.91 -7.73
N ARG A 45 7.33 -15.56 -9.02
CA ARG A 45 6.19 -14.86 -9.61
C ARG A 45 5.39 -15.77 -10.50
N ILE A 46 4.13 -15.43 -10.74
CA ILE A 46 3.28 -16.06 -11.74
C ILE A 46 3.61 -15.40 -13.07
N GLU A 47 3.98 -16.20 -14.07
CA GLU A 47 4.24 -15.71 -15.42
C GLU A 47 3.77 -16.71 -16.48
N ARG A 48 3.55 -16.23 -17.71
CA ARG A 48 3.19 -17.05 -18.87
C ARG A 48 4.33 -17.98 -19.29
N THR A 49 3.99 -19.18 -19.78
CA THR A 49 4.92 -20.28 -20.03
C THR A 49 5.69 -20.15 -21.34
N GLU A 50 5.04 -19.70 -22.40
CA GLU A 50 5.68 -19.54 -23.70
C GLU A 50 6.68 -18.39 -23.66
N GLY A 51 7.84 -18.61 -24.25
CA GLY A 51 8.98 -17.69 -24.18
C GLY A 51 9.98 -17.99 -23.05
N ARG A 52 9.67 -18.87 -22.09
CA ARG A 52 10.62 -19.25 -21.02
C ARG A 52 10.85 -20.75 -20.89
N PHE A 53 9.79 -21.53 -20.95
CA PHE A 53 9.86 -23.00 -20.98
C PHE A 53 9.74 -23.41 -22.44
N GLY A 54 10.84 -23.27 -23.19
CA GLY A 54 10.86 -23.64 -24.61
C GLY A 54 10.21 -25.01 -24.78
N ASN A 55 9.23 -25.12 -25.68
CA ASN A 55 8.46 -26.33 -26.03
C ASN A 55 8.91 -27.59 -25.28
N ALA A 56 8.53 -27.72 -24.01
CA ALA A 56 8.59 -29.02 -23.36
C ALA A 56 7.52 -29.84 -24.08
N GLY A 57 7.97 -30.61 -25.05
CA GLY A 57 7.11 -31.29 -26.00
C GLY A 57 5.98 -32.00 -25.28
N ARG A 58 4.77 -31.89 -25.85
CA ARG A 58 3.79 -32.97 -25.69
C ARG A 58 4.54 -34.29 -25.83
N PRO A 59 4.41 -35.25 -24.90
CA PRO A 59 5.06 -36.53 -25.06
C PRO A 59 4.46 -37.18 -26.32
N LYS A 60 5.23 -37.18 -27.42
CA LYS A 60 5.05 -38.19 -28.45
C LYS A 60 5.39 -39.50 -27.76
N GLN A 61 4.41 -40.40 -27.70
CA GLN A 61 4.63 -41.79 -27.33
C GLN A 61 5.68 -42.40 -28.26
N GLU A 62 6.94 -42.44 -27.84
CA GLU A 62 7.94 -43.32 -28.42
C GLU A 62 8.69 -44.05 -27.30
N THR A 63 8.24 -45.30 -27.12
CA THR A 63 8.95 -46.51 -26.71
C THR A 63 10.41 -46.40 -26.22
N THR A 64 10.56 -46.66 -24.91
CA THR A 64 11.60 -47.46 -24.23
C THR A 64 13.08 -47.29 -24.61
N LYS A 65 13.90 -46.84 -23.64
CA LYS A 65 15.10 -47.58 -23.16
C LYS A 65 15.64 -46.99 -21.85
N GLN A 66 15.88 -47.89 -20.89
CA GLN A 66 16.53 -47.64 -19.60
C GLN A 66 18.01 -47.26 -19.75
N VAL A 67 18.47 -46.27 -18.99
CA VAL A 67 19.84 -46.19 -18.46
C VAL A 67 19.78 -45.58 -17.05
N ASN A 68 20.44 -46.24 -16.09
CA ASN A 68 20.56 -45.85 -14.68
C ASN A 68 21.69 -44.84 -14.45
N GLY A 69 21.47 -43.87 -13.56
CA GLY A 69 22.48 -43.04 -12.90
C GLY A 69 21.82 -42.07 -11.90
N PRO A 70 22.36 -41.83 -10.70
CA PRO A 70 21.72 -40.97 -9.70
C PRO A 70 22.12 -39.52 -9.93
N GLU A 71 21.26 -38.74 -10.59
CA GLU A 71 21.46 -37.30 -10.75
C GLU A 71 20.58 -36.55 -9.73
N LEU A 72 21.23 -35.68 -8.98
CA LEU A 72 20.65 -34.85 -7.93
C LEU A 72 19.50 -34.01 -8.50
N ILE A 73 18.31 -34.18 -7.92
CA ILE A 73 17.11 -33.40 -8.21
C ILE A 73 17.32 -32.01 -7.58
N ASP A 74 17.95 -31.12 -8.32
CA ASP A 74 17.84 -29.68 -8.09
C ASP A 74 16.84 -29.14 -9.12
N GLY A 75 15.84 -28.38 -8.65
CA GLY A 75 14.62 -28.01 -9.40
C GLY A 75 14.81 -27.06 -10.59
N HIS A 76 15.96 -27.12 -11.26
CA HIS A 76 16.30 -26.32 -12.42
C HIS A 76 15.70 -26.92 -13.70
N ILE A 77 14.62 -26.30 -14.18
CA ILE A 77 14.11 -26.57 -15.53
C ILE A 77 15.14 -26.02 -16.53
N PRO A 78 15.65 -26.82 -17.51
CA PRO A 78 16.66 -26.36 -18.46
C PRO A 78 16.20 -25.13 -19.24
N GLN A 79 16.98 -24.06 -19.17
CA GLN A 79 16.61 -22.71 -19.61
C GLN A 79 17.27 -22.37 -20.96
N GLU A 80 16.85 -23.01 -22.05
CA GLU A 80 17.33 -22.74 -23.43
C GLU A 80 16.31 -21.95 -24.27
N SER A 81 15.75 -20.87 -23.72
CA SER A 81 14.89 -19.96 -24.48
C SER A 81 15.59 -18.62 -24.73
N LYS A 82 15.64 -18.18 -26.00
CA LYS A 82 16.09 -16.84 -26.41
C LYS A 82 14.97 -15.79 -26.40
N ALA A 83 13.73 -16.20 -26.16
CA ALA A 83 12.58 -15.31 -26.19
C ALA A 83 12.58 -14.37 -24.97
N GLY A 84 12.16 -13.13 -25.18
CA GLY A 84 12.16 -12.07 -24.18
C GLY A 84 10.77 -11.82 -23.57
N PRO A 85 10.63 -10.80 -22.70
CA PRO A 85 9.37 -10.51 -22.02
C PRO A 85 8.18 -10.22 -22.96
N GLY A 86 8.45 -9.71 -24.17
CA GLY A 86 7.42 -9.37 -25.16
C GLY A 86 6.83 -10.57 -25.92
N ASP A 87 7.47 -11.74 -25.84
CA ASP A 87 7.06 -12.95 -26.56
C ASP A 87 6.16 -13.87 -25.70
N ARG A 88 5.74 -13.38 -24.53
CA ARG A 88 5.05 -14.16 -23.50
C ARG A 88 3.61 -14.48 -23.89
N GLN A 89 3.32 -15.76 -24.09
CA GLN A 89 1.99 -16.29 -24.43
C GLN A 89 1.72 -17.61 -23.69
N GLY A 90 0.54 -18.19 -23.89
CA GLY A 90 0.20 -19.51 -23.35
C GLY A 90 -0.28 -19.51 -21.89
N GLU A 91 -0.14 -20.66 -21.23
CA GLU A 91 -0.61 -20.90 -19.87
C GLU A 91 0.31 -20.25 -18.81
N PHE A 92 -0.09 -20.27 -17.54
CA PHE A 92 0.71 -19.73 -16.44
C PHE A 92 1.51 -20.80 -15.69
N ALA A 93 2.68 -20.43 -15.20
CA ALA A 93 3.53 -21.21 -14.30
C ALA A 93 4.20 -20.32 -13.26
N TRP A 94 4.73 -20.94 -12.21
CA TRP A 94 5.61 -20.28 -11.26
C TRP A 94 6.99 -20.07 -11.87
N GLN A 95 7.45 -18.83 -11.84
CA GLN A 95 8.76 -18.39 -12.31
C GLN A 95 9.67 -18.08 -11.11
N PRO A 96 10.67 -18.94 -10.80
CA PRO A 96 11.77 -18.58 -9.91
C PRO A 96 12.67 -17.53 -10.56
N TYR A 97 13.64 -17.01 -9.81
CA TYR A 97 14.64 -16.08 -10.34
C TYR A 97 15.31 -16.66 -11.61
N PRO A 98 15.22 -15.98 -12.77
CA PRO A 98 15.82 -16.47 -14.01
C PRO A 98 17.34 -16.34 -13.97
N LEU A 99 18.09 -17.31 -14.48
CA LEU A 99 19.55 -17.19 -14.60
C LEU A 99 19.98 -16.54 -15.91
N SER A 100 19.20 -16.71 -16.98
CA SER A 100 19.43 -16.10 -18.29
C SER A 100 18.10 -15.90 -19.03
N PRO A 101 18.08 -15.05 -20.07
CA PRO A 101 19.05 -13.98 -20.38
C PRO A 101 18.98 -12.80 -19.39
N PHE A 102 19.92 -11.84 -19.47
CA PHE A 102 19.95 -10.68 -18.55
C PHE A 102 18.64 -9.88 -18.55
N ILE A 103 17.97 -9.76 -19.70
CA ILE A 103 16.71 -9.03 -19.79
C ILE A 103 15.58 -9.67 -18.96
N GLU A 104 15.57 -11.00 -18.84
CA GLU A 104 14.62 -11.72 -17.98
C GLU A 104 14.92 -11.47 -16.50
N ARG A 105 16.21 -11.40 -16.11
CA ARG A 105 16.62 -11.01 -14.76
C ARG A 105 16.18 -9.59 -14.43
N LEU A 106 16.44 -8.65 -15.34
CA LEU A 106 16.05 -7.27 -15.16
C LEU A 106 14.53 -7.13 -15.04
N ASP A 107 13.77 -7.77 -15.93
CA ASP A 107 12.31 -7.75 -15.89
C ASP A 107 11.75 -8.37 -14.60
N TRP A 108 12.34 -9.47 -14.12
CA TRP A 108 11.97 -10.12 -12.87
C TRP A 108 12.25 -9.23 -11.66
N VAL A 109 13.41 -8.58 -11.60
CA VAL A 109 13.78 -7.66 -10.52
C VAL A 109 12.92 -6.41 -10.53
N LEU A 110 12.63 -5.85 -11.71
CA LEU A 110 11.75 -4.69 -11.84
C LEU A 110 10.32 -5.01 -11.42
N ASP A 111 9.80 -6.20 -11.78
CA ASP A 111 8.49 -6.65 -11.31
C ASP A 111 8.48 -6.84 -9.79
N LEU A 112 9.51 -7.47 -9.22
CA LEU A 112 9.62 -7.62 -7.77
C LEU A 112 9.62 -6.24 -7.10
N PHE A 113 10.44 -5.31 -7.58
CA PHE A 113 10.58 -3.98 -6.99
C PHE A 113 9.32 -3.12 -7.15
N CYS A 114 8.57 -3.26 -8.23
CA CYS A 114 7.36 -2.47 -8.48
C CYS A 114 6.08 -3.10 -7.91
N ASN A 115 6.16 -4.29 -7.29
CA ASN A 115 4.99 -4.98 -6.75
C ASN A 115 4.99 -4.93 -5.23
N PHE A 116 4.11 -4.12 -4.63
CA PHE A 116 4.08 -3.93 -3.18
C PHE A 116 3.13 -4.87 -2.43
N ARG A 117 2.14 -5.46 -3.12
CA ARG A 117 1.10 -6.32 -2.49
C ARG A 117 1.27 -7.81 -2.83
N GLY A 118 2.11 -8.13 -3.81
CA GLY A 118 2.47 -9.50 -4.16
C GLY A 118 1.35 -10.28 -4.83
N ALA A 119 0.41 -9.61 -5.51
CA ALA A 119 -0.71 -10.30 -6.14
C ALA A 119 -0.23 -11.35 -7.16
N GLY A 120 0.78 -11.03 -7.98
CA GLY A 120 1.40 -11.98 -8.90
C GLY A 120 2.45 -12.90 -8.25
N TRP A 121 2.64 -12.89 -6.93
CA TRP A 121 3.81 -13.46 -6.29
C TRP A 121 3.46 -14.48 -5.20
N ASN A 122 4.39 -15.39 -4.89
CA ASN A 122 4.21 -16.40 -3.85
C ASN A 122 4.12 -15.81 -2.42
N TRP A 123 4.68 -14.62 -2.20
CA TRP A 123 4.61 -13.87 -0.94
C TRP A 123 3.32 -13.04 -0.77
N ARG A 124 2.34 -13.20 -1.66
CA ARG A 124 1.02 -12.53 -1.66
C ARG A 124 0.48 -12.27 -0.24
N ILE A 125 0.16 -11.02 0.06
CA ILE A 125 -0.40 -10.67 1.36
C ILE A 125 -1.80 -11.29 1.56
N SER A 126 -2.10 -11.73 2.77
CA SER A 126 -3.31 -12.52 3.06
C SER A 126 -4.65 -11.79 2.88
N VAL A 127 -4.64 -10.46 2.78
CA VAL A 127 -5.83 -9.63 2.52
C VAL A 127 -6.25 -9.69 1.06
N LEU A 128 -5.35 -10.05 0.15
CA LEU A 128 -5.71 -10.29 -1.24
C LEU A 128 -6.43 -11.64 -1.36
N PRO A 129 -7.48 -11.72 -2.20
CA PRO A 129 -8.07 -13.01 -2.55
C PRO A 129 -7.04 -13.90 -3.24
N PRO A 130 -7.18 -15.23 -3.17
CA PRO A 130 -6.31 -16.14 -3.93
C PRO A 130 -6.50 -15.94 -5.45
N PRO A 131 -5.53 -16.38 -6.28
CA PRO A 131 -5.72 -16.37 -7.72
C PRO A 131 -6.95 -17.20 -8.14
N PRO A 132 -7.60 -16.94 -9.29
CA PRO A 132 -8.75 -17.72 -9.74
C PRO A 132 -8.46 -19.22 -9.86
N LYS A 133 -9.46 -20.10 -9.67
CA LYS A 133 -9.27 -21.56 -9.68
C LYS A 133 -8.60 -22.09 -10.94
N TRP A 134 -9.04 -21.63 -12.11
CA TRP A 134 -8.44 -22.01 -13.40
C TRP A 134 -6.94 -21.69 -13.47
N LEU A 135 -6.51 -20.59 -12.83
CA LEU A 135 -5.11 -20.19 -12.76
C LEU A 135 -4.35 -21.09 -11.79
N GLN A 136 -4.95 -21.43 -10.64
CA GLN A 136 -4.34 -22.37 -9.69
C GLN A 136 -4.09 -23.75 -10.34
N GLU A 137 -5.04 -24.23 -11.15
CA GLU A 137 -4.93 -25.49 -11.88
C GLU A 137 -3.79 -25.45 -12.91
N GLN A 138 -3.64 -24.36 -13.65
CA GLN A 138 -2.51 -24.16 -14.57
C GLN A 138 -1.17 -24.14 -13.82
N LEU A 139 -1.09 -23.37 -12.73
CA LEU A 139 0.12 -23.29 -11.91
C LEU A 139 0.54 -24.65 -11.36
N HIS A 140 -0.42 -25.48 -10.93
CA HIS A 140 -0.15 -26.82 -10.40
C HIS A 140 0.27 -27.81 -11.49
N ARG A 141 -0.28 -27.68 -12.70
CA ARG A 141 0.09 -28.52 -13.85
C ARG A 141 1.45 -28.16 -14.44
N ASN A 142 1.76 -26.86 -14.49
CA ASN A 142 2.91 -26.35 -15.23
C ASN A 142 4.13 -26.06 -14.34
N SER A 143 3.99 -26.17 -13.02
CA SER A 143 5.09 -25.97 -12.08
C SER A 143 5.32 -27.26 -11.29
N GLY A 144 6.58 -27.67 -11.11
CA GLY A 144 6.93 -28.81 -10.28
C GLY A 144 6.69 -28.51 -8.80
N ASP A 145 7.63 -27.82 -8.15
CA ASP A 145 7.47 -27.39 -6.76
C ASP A 145 6.60 -26.14 -6.67
N VAL A 146 5.36 -26.32 -6.24
CA VAL A 146 4.43 -25.21 -5.99
C VAL A 146 4.80 -24.51 -4.68
N PRO A 147 5.07 -23.19 -4.69
CA PRO A 147 5.36 -22.44 -3.48
C PRO A 147 4.28 -22.59 -2.41
N LYS A 148 4.68 -22.60 -1.14
CA LYS A 148 3.72 -22.56 -0.03
C LYS A 148 2.95 -21.24 -0.05
N HIS A 149 1.67 -21.29 -0.41
CA HIS A 149 0.78 -20.13 -0.37
C HIS A 149 -0.63 -20.53 0.09
N SER A 150 -1.39 -19.54 0.55
CA SER A 150 -2.76 -19.79 1.05
C SER A 150 -3.78 -19.60 -0.05
N TYR A 151 -4.49 -20.67 -0.40
CA TYR A 151 -5.67 -20.63 -1.28
C TYR A 151 -6.98 -20.34 -0.53
N ARG A 152 -6.91 -20.04 0.77
CA ARG A 152 -8.10 -19.86 1.59
C ARG A 152 -8.72 -18.51 1.31
N ILE A 153 -9.97 -18.54 0.87
CA ILE A 153 -10.83 -17.35 0.82
C ILE A 153 -11.20 -16.99 2.27
N ARG A 154 -11.03 -15.71 2.62
CA ARG A 154 -11.35 -15.18 3.95
C ARG A 154 -12.40 -14.09 3.82
N ALA A 155 -13.28 -14.00 4.82
CA ALA A 155 -14.23 -12.91 4.91
C ALA A 155 -13.50 -11.56 5.00
N GLY A 156 -13.94 -10.58 4.21
CA GLY A 156 -13.37 -9.23 4.19
C GLY A 156 -12.14 -9.03 3.30
N GLN A 157 -11.79 -10.02 2.46
CA GLN A 157 -10.81 -9.82 1.37
C GLN A 157 -11.31 -8.77 0.38
N VAL A 158 -10.36 -8.08 -0.26
CA VAL A 158 -10.64 -7.07 -1.28
C VAL A 158 -11.28 -7.70 -2.52
N VAL A 159 -12.14 -6.95 -3.20
CA VAL A 159 -12.81 -7.42 -4.40
C VAL A 159 -11.82 -7.46 -5.57
N THR A 160 -11.94 -8.48 -6.42
CA THR A 160 -11.25 -8.58 -7.70
C THR A 160 -12.19 -8.32 -8.86
N TYR A 161 -11.60 -8.00 -10.00
CA TYR A 161 -12.33 -7.79 -11.23
C TYR A 161 -12.38 -9.09 -12.04
N PRO A 162 -13.57 -9.48 -12.55
CA PRO A 162 -13.71 -10.73 -13.31
C PRO A 162 -13.04 -10.66 -14.68
N ASP A 163 -12.98 -9.47 -15.28
CA ASP A 163 -12.49 -9.26 -16.63
C ASP A 163 -11.81 -7.89 -16.80
N ARG A 164 -11.06 -7.74 -17.91
CA ARG A 164 -10.33 -6.53 -18.26
C ARG A 164 -11.23 -5.30 -18.39
N ARG A 165 -12.41 -5.43 -18.98
CA ARG A 165 -13.32 -4.28 -19.18
C ARG A 165 -13.84 -3.79 -17.84
N SER A 166 -14.25 -4.69 -16.96
CA SER A 166 -14.70 -4.35 -15.61
C SER A 166 -13.61 -3.65 -14.81
N LEU A 167 -12.37 -4.15 -14.86
CA LEU A 167 -11.20 -3.51 -14.22
C LEU A 167 -10.99 -2.09 -14.75
N LEU A 168 -10.89 -1.92 -16.07
CA LEU A 168 -10.55 -0.63 -16.68
C LEU A 168 -11.66 0.40 -16.47
N VAL A 169 -12.93 0.02 -16.60
CA VAL A 169 -14.06 0.92 -16.35
C VAL A 169 -14.10 1.36 -14.88
N ALA A 170 -13.91 0.44 -13.94
CA ALA A 170 -13.90 0.76 -12.51
C ALA A 170 -12.74 1.68 -12.12
N ASN A 171 -11.54 1.42 -12.65
CA ASN A 171 -10.37 2.26 -12.37
C ASN A 171 -10.43 3.60 -13.10
N ALA A 172 -11.00 3.68 -14.31
CA ALA A 172 -11.22 4.96 -15.00
C ALA A 172 -12.23 5.84 -14.25
N LYS A 173 -13.33 5.25 -13.77
CA LYS A 173 -14.28 5.95 -12.89
C LYS A 173 -13.60 6.42 -11.60
N THR A 174 -12.76 5.58 -11.01
CA THR A 174 -11.98 5.92 -9.82
C THR A 174 -11.03 7.08 -10.08
N PHE A 175 -10.32 7.07 -11.21
CA PHE A 175 -9.41 8.12 -11.61
C PHE A 175 -10.13 9.46 -11.81
N ILE A 176 -11.21 9.47 -12.61
CA ILE A 176 -12.00 10.68 -12.88
C ILE A 176 -12.58 11.25 -11.57
N LYS A 177 -13.21 10.40 -10.75
CA LYS A 177 -13.75 10.80 -9.45
C LYS A 177 -12.65 11.34 -8.53
N GLY A 178 -11.52 10.65 -8.46
CA GLY A 178 -10.37 11.05 -7.66
C GLY A 178 -9.81 12.41 -8.08
N TYR A 179 -9.64 12.63 -9.38
CA TYR A 179 -9.20 13.90 -9.94
C TYR A 179 -10.14 15.05 -9.54
N LEU A 180 -11.45 14.90 -9.77
CA LEU A 180 -12.44 15.95 -9.46
C LEU A 180 -12.49 16.26 -7.96
N ILE A 181 -12.42 15.22 -7.11
CA ILE A 181 -12.47 15.39 -5.66
C ILE A 181 -11.17 16.03 -5.13
N ILE A 182 -10.01 15.61 -5.62
CA ILE A 182 -8.73 16.21 -5.24
C ILE A 182 -8.69 17.68 -5.67
N ASP A 183 -9.20 18.04 -6.85
CA ASP A 183 -9.26 19.42 -7.32
C ASP A 183 -10.19 20.28 -6.43
N ALA A 184 -11.36 19.76 -6.09
CA ALA A 184 -12.28 20.43 -5.17
C ALA A 184 -11.67 20.60 -3.76
N LEU A 185 -11.06 19.54 -3.20
CA LEU A 185 -10.41 19.58 -1.89
C LEU A 185 -9.23 20.55 -1.89
N LYS A 186 -8.40 20.51 -2.93
CA LYS A 186 -7.30 21.46 -3.11
C LYS A 186 -7.84 22.89 -3.13
N THR A 187 -8.93 23.16 -3.84
CA THR A 187 -9.57 24.48 -3.87
C THR A 187 -10.02 24.92 -2.48
N VAL A 188 -10.74 24.04 -1.76
CA VAL A 188 -11.16 24.30 -0.37
C VAL A 188 -9.96 24.61 0.53
N MET A 189 -8.89 23.83 0.40
CA MET A 189 -7.67 23.99 1.20
C MET A 189 -6.94 25.27 0.83
N MET A 190 -6.88 25.63 -0.45
CA MET A 190 -6.30 26.88 -0.92
C MET A 190 -7.01 28.12 -0.35
N HIS A 191 -8.25 28.02 0.13
CA HIS A 191 -8.94 29.17 0.73
C HIS A 191 -8.79 29.27 2.26
N ASP A 192 -8.21 28.27 2.94
CA ASP A 192 -7.92 28.33 4.37
C ASP A 192 -6.42 28.60 4.62
N PRO A 193 -6.05 29.76 5.19
CA PRO A 193 -4.64 30.14 5.45
C PRO A 193 -3.85 29.12 6.27
N TYR A 194 -4.55 28.28 7.01
CA TYR A 194 -3.96 27.16 7.72
C TYR A 194 -3.23 26.18 6.80
N PHE A 195 -3.81 25.88 5.63
CA PHE A 195 -3.19 25.04 4.60
C PHE A 195 -2.17 25.81 3.74
N TRP A 196 -1.78 27.00 4.19
CA TRP A 196 -0.59 27.71 3.75
C TRP A 196 0.44 27.84 4.89
N GLY A 197 0.21 27.21 6.04
CA GLY A 197 1.13 27.23 7.17
C GLY A 197 1.11 28.54 7.95
N VAL A 198 0.13 29.40 7.65
CA VAL A 198 -0.07 30.67 8.37
C VAL A 198 -0.99 30.41 9.55
N LEU A 199 -0.45 29.78 10.59
CA LEU A 199 -1.20 29.30 11.75
C LEU A 199 -1.77 30.42 12.63
N SER A 200 -1.20 31.62 12.55
CA SER A 200 -1.63 32.78 13.33
C SER A 200 -2.90 33.46 12.81
N ARG A 201 -3.36 33.10 11.60
CA ARG A 201 -4.51 33.75 10.97
C ARG A 201 -5.81 33.06 11.37
N SER A 202 -6.84 33.89 11.62
CA SER A 202 -8.19 33.39 11.89
C SER A 202 -8.71 32.51 10.75
N PRO A 203 -9.58 31.52 11.06
CA PRO A 203 -10.24 30.71 10.05
C PRO A 203 -11.02 31.58 9.05
N PRO A 204 -11.28 31.10 7.83
CA PRO A 204 -12.01 31.86 6.82
C PRO A 204 -13.38 32.32 7.32
N SER A 205 -13.76 33.56 7.00
CA SER A 205 -15.00 34.18 7.47
C SER A 205 -16.28 33.54 6.92
N TYR A 206 -16.17 32.79 5.82
CA TYR A 206 -17.29 32.05 5.22
C TYR A 206 -17.55 30.69 5.89
N PHE A 207 -16.73 30.29 6.89
CA PHE A 207 -17.01 29.08 7.64
C PHE A 207 -18.33 29.23 8.40
N PRO A 208 -19.18 28.19 8.44
CA PRO A 208 -20.46 28.29 9.13
C PRO A 208 -20.22 28.58 10.62
N PHE A 209 -21.09 29.40 11.22
CA PHE A 209 -20.95 29.84 12.61
C PHE A 209 -20.82 28.66 13.59
N SER A 210 -21.51 27.54 13.33
CA SER A 210 -21.40 26.31 14.10
C SER A 210 -19.96 25.77 14.14
N LEU A 211 -19.23 25.82 13.03
CA LEU A 211 -17.83 25.37 12.95
C LEU A 211 -16.88 26.32 13.69
N LEU A 212 -17.19 27.62 13.69
CA LEU A 212 -16.44 28.64 14.40
C LEU A 212 -16.74 28.69 15.92
N ALA A 213 -17.78 27.99 16.37
CA ALA A 213 -18.23 28.03 17.77
C ALA A 213 -17.17 27.54 18.76
N LYS A 214 -16.31 26.59 18.35
CA LYS A 214 -15.22 26.05 19.17
C LYS A 214 -13.94 25.82 18.34
N PRO A 215 -12.74 26.17 18.85
CA PRO A 215 -11.49 25.97 18.09
C PRO A 215 -11.21 24.53 17.66
N TRP A 216 -11.62 23.54 18.46
CA TRP A 216 -11.44 22.12 18.13
C TRP A 216 -12.27 21.70 16.91
N MET A 217 -13.41 22.35 16.64
CA MET A 217 -14.26 22.01 15.49
C MET A 217 -13.58 22.39 14.17
N VAL A 218 -12.99 23.58 14.11
CA VAL A 218 -12.16 24.01 12.97
C VAL A 218 -10.97 23.07 12.79
N HIS A 219 -10.32 22.69 13.89
CA HIS A 219 -9.21 21.74 13.86
C HIS A 219 -9.63 20.38 13.29
N MET A 220 -10.77 19.85 13.77
CA MET A 220 -11.37 18.61 13.28
C MET A 220 -11.70 18.66 11.79
N TYR A 221 -12.32 19.75 11.33
CA TYR A 221 -12.57 19.97 9.91
C TYR A 221 -11.29 19.91 9.08
N ARG A 222 -10.22 20.57 9.53
CA ARG A 222 -8.92 20.58 8.82
C ARG A 222 -8.29 19.19 8.77
N LEU A 223 -8.37 18.43 9.85
CA LEU A 223 -7.89 17.05 9.93
C LEU A 223 -8.67 16.12 9.00
N LEU A 224 -10.01 16.19 9.04
CA LEU A 224 -10.87 15.40 8.17
C LEU A 224 -10.65 15.73 6.70
N THR A 225 -10.56 17.02 6.35
CA THR A 225 -10.25 17.48 4.99
C THR A 225 -8.90 16.92 4.51
N SER A 226 -7.88 16.98 5.37
CA SER A 226 -6.55 16.43 5.08
C SER A 226 -6.58 14.91 4.85
N MET A 227 -7.30 14.19 5.73
CA MET A 227 -7.41 12.73 5.66
C MET A 227 -8.14 12.29 4.40
N ILE A 228 -9.23 12.97 4.03
CA ILE A 228 -9.97 12.72 2.79
C ILE A 228 -9.08 13.02 1.58
N ALA A 229 -8.34 14.13 1.59
CA ALA A 229 -7.42 14.46 0.50
C ALA A 229 -6.34 13.39 0.30
N ILE A 230 -5.72 12.89 1.39
CA ILE A 230 -4.75 11.80 1.33
C ILE A 230 -5.39 10.51 0.81
N ALA A 231 -6.57 10.14 1.33
CA ALA A 231 -7.26 8.92 0.91
C ALA A 231 -7.57 8.94 -0.60
N TYR A 232 -8.07 10.06 -1.13
CA TYR A 232 -8.31 10.20 -2.56
C TYR A 232 -7.02 10.29 -3.38
N ALA A 233 -5.97 10.93 -2.88
CA ALA A 233 -4.66 10.96 -3.56
C ALA A 233 -4.09 9.54 -3.73
N ILE A 234 -4.05 8.75 -2.65
CA ILE A 234 -3.62 7.34 -2.68
C ILE A 234 -4.47 6.53 -3.66
N ASN A 235 -5.79 6.67 -3.58
CA ASN A 235 -6.71 5.93 -4.43
C ASN A 235 -6.52 6.27 -5.93
N THR A 236 -6.27 7.55 -6.23
CA THR A 236 -6.04 8.05 -7.59
C THR A 236 -4.70 7.57 -8.13
N ILE A 237 -3.63 7.60 -7.33
CA ILE A 237 -2.31 7.10 -7.75
C ILE A 237 -2.37 5.59 -8.01
N PHE A 238 -2.93 4.79 -7.10
CA PHE A 238 -2.94 3.34 -7.26
C PHE A 238 -3.86 2.84 -8.38
N CYS A 239 -4.88 3.60 -8.77
CA CYS A 239 -5.71 3.22 -9.94
C CYS A 239 -4.99 3.44 -11.28
N LEU A 240 -3.88 4.18 -11.32
CA LEU A 240 -3.10 4.36 -12.55
C LEU A 240 -2.44 3.06 -13.01
N ALA A 241 -1.94 2.24 -12.09
CA ALA A 241 -1.26 0.99 -12.41
C ALA A 241 -2.11 0.07 -13.32
N PRO A 242 -3.36 -0.31 -12.98
CA PRO A 242 -4.17 -1.11 -13.90
C PRO A 242 -4.54 -0.38 -15.19
N LEU A 243 -4.72 0.95 -15.18
CA LEU A 243 -5.01 1.71 -16.41
C LEU A 243 -3.83 1.70 -17.39
N VAL A 244 -2.61 1.80 -16.89
CA VAL A 244 -1.39 1.78 -17.72
C VAL A 244 -1.05 0.34 -18.11
N PHE A 245 -0.88 -0.55 -17.14
CA PHE A 245 -0.38 -1.90 -17.38
C PHE A 245 -1.39 -2.78 -18.12
N VAL A 246 -2.66 -2.78 -17.68
CA VAL A 246 -3.69 -3.54 -18.39
C VAL A 246 -4.19 -2.77 -19.60
N GLY A 247 -4.45 -1.47 -19.47
CA GLY A 247 -5.08 -0.67 -20.53
C GLY A 247 -4.15 -0.37 -21.71
N LEU A 248 -3.01 0.28 -21.43
CA LEU A 248 -2.09 0.77 -22.47
C LEU A 248 -1.13 -0.31 -22.98
N PHE A 249 -0.46 -1.03 -22.07
CA PHE A 249 0.48 -2.08 -22.49
C PHE A 249 -0.22 -3.37 -22.87
N GLY A 250 -1.30 -3.75 -22.18
CA GLY A 250 -2.00 -4.99 -22.50
C GLY A 250 -1.07 -6.20 -22.47
N SER A 251 -1.25 -7.17 -23.38
CA SER A 251 -0.57 -8.47 -23.31
C SER A 251 0.96 -8.42 -23.39
N TYR A 252 1.57 -7.31 -23.79
CA TYR A 252 3.04 -7.18 -23.95
C TYR A 252 3.84 -7.33 -22.64
N ILE A 253 3.19 -7.24 -21.49
CA ILE A 253 3.85 -7.34 -20.17
C ILE A 253 3.52 -8.65 -19.44
N GLY A 254 2.99 -9.65 -20.15
CA GLY A 254 2.72 -10.99 -19.62
C GLY A 254 1.61 -11.02 -18.57
N ALA A 255 1.82 -11.75 -17.48
CA ALA A 255 0.85 -11.86 -16.37
C ALA A 255 0.48 -10.50 -15.75
N ARG A 256 1.34 -9.48 -15.88
CA ARG A 256 1.09 -8.12 -15.38
C ARG A 256 -0.06 -7.40 -16.10
N SER A 257 -0.51 -7.95 -17.22
CA SER A 257 -1.66 -7.42 -17.96
C SER A 257 -3.00 -8.01 -17.53
N GLU A 258 -2.98 -8.93 -16.57
CA GLU A 258 -4.17 -9.66 -16.18
C GLU A 258 -5.00 -8.96 -15.11
N PRO A 259 -6.35 -9.04 -15.18
CA PRO A 259 -7.19 -8.32 -14.24
C PRO A 259 -7.09 -8.83 -12.79
N TRP A 260 -6.75 -10.10 -12.58
CA TRP A 260 -6.73 -10.74 -11.27
C TRP A 260 -5.57 -10.28 -10.36
N ILE A 261 -4.55 -9.60 -10.90
CA ILE A 261 -3.45 -9.04 -10.10
C ILE A 261 -3.75 -7.66 -9.52
N TYR A 262 -4.84 -7.02 -9.95
CA TYR A 262 -5.25 -5.69 -9.49
C TYR A 262 -6.54 -5.71 -8.65
N PRO A 263 -6.59 -6.42 -7.50
CA PRO A 263 -7.68 -6.25 -6.55
C PRO A 263 -7.82 -4.81 -6.06
N GLU A 264 -8.99 -4.47 -5.55
CA GLU A 264 -9.27 -3.15 -4.98
C GLU A 264 -8.23 -2.69 -3.94
N THR A 265 -7.98 -1.38 -3.92
CA THR A 265 -7.02 -0.75 -3.00
C THR A 265 -7.48 -0.86 -1.56
N TRP A 266 -8.76 -0.59 -1.29
CA TRP A 266 -9.33 -0.54 0.06
C TRP A 266 -10.08 -1.83 0.39
N GLY A 267 -10.03 -2.26 1.65
CA GLY A 267 -10.89 -3.33 2.15
C GLY A 267 -12.33 -2.86 2.34
N SER A 268 -13.21 -3.78 2.75
CA SER A 268 -14.57 -3.41 3.18
C SER A 268 -14.52 -2.57 4.46
N PHE A 269 -15.23 -1.44 4.49
CA PHE A 269 -15.38 -0.62 5.70
C PHE A 269 -16.13 -1.35 6.82
N THR A 270 -16.89 -2.40 6.50
CA THR A 270 -17.52 -3.25 7.54
C THR A 270 -16.48 -3.86 8.48
N ASN A 271 -15.24 -4.08 8.03
CA ASN A 271 -14.16 -4.53 8.90
C ASN A 271 -13.87 -3.55 10.05
N VAL A 272 -14.02 -2.24 9.81
CA VAL A 272 -13.85 -1.21 10.85
C VAL A 272 -15.00 -1.32 11.86
N LEU A 273 -16.23 -1.49 11.36
CA LEU A 273 -17.41 -1.65 12.20
C LEU A 273 -17.26 -2.89 13.11
N ASP A 274 -16.79 -4.00 12.53
CA ASP A 274 -16.74 -5.29 13.22
C ASP A 274 -15.50 -5.50 14.11
N LYS A 275 -14.38 -4.84 13.79
CA LYS A 275 -13.06 -5.10 14.41
C LYS A 275 -12.35 -3.83 14.90
N GLY A 276 -13.04 -2.69 14.94
CA GLY A 276 -12.51 -1.42 15.45
C GLY A 276 -11.18 -1.02 14.80
N LEU A 277 -10.22 -0.64 15.65
CA LEU A 277 -8.94 -0.08 15.24
C LEU A 277 -8.06 -1.13 14.55
N ALA A 278 -8.19 -2.40 14.98
CA ALA A 278 -7.54 -3.50 14.29
C ALA A 278 -8.12 -3.66 12.88
N GLY A 279 -9.44 -3.55 12.71
CA GLY A 279 -10.12 -3.57 11.42
C GLY A 279 -9.67 -2.47 10.47
N TRP A 280 -9.50 -1.26 11.02
CA TRP A 280 -9.00 -0.10 10.28
C TRP A 280 -7.63 -0.37 9.65
N TRP A 281 -6.62 -0.71 10.46
CA TRP A 281 -5.24 -0.83 9.99
C TRP A 281 -4.91 -2.16 9.33
N SER A 282 -5.52 -3.27 9.77
CA SER A 282 -5.16 -4.61 9.29
C SER A 282 -6.01 -5.12 8.12
N SER A 283 -7.10 -4.43 7.78
CA SER A 283 -8.06 -4.90 6.76
C SER A 283 -8.55 -3.80 5.83
N TRP A 284 -8.99 -2.64 6.36
CA TRP A 284 -9.62 -1.59 5.54
C TRP A 284 -8.60 -0.68 4.82
N TRP A 285 -7.62 -0.15 5.56
CA TRP A 285 -6.59 0.73 5.03
C TRP A 285 -5.78 0.01 3.93
N HIS A 286 -5.23 0.72 2.93
CA HIS A 286 -4.80 0.20 1.62
C HIS A 286 -3.83 -1.03 1.57
N GLN A 287 -3.26 -1.48 2.68
CA GLN A 287 -2.39 -2.67 2.82
C GLN A 287 -1.13 -2.70 1.93
N THR A 288 -0.84 -1.66 1.15
CA THR A 288 0.29 -1.61 0.19
C THR A 288 1.64 -1.89 0.84
N PHE A 289 1.89 -1.35 2.04
CA PHE A 289 3.19 -1.47 2.72
C PHE A 289 3.30 -2.70 3.63
N ARG A 290 2.24 -3.51 3.71
CA ARG A 290 2.09 -4.57 4.71
C ARG A 290 3.24 -5.56 4.68
N PHE A 291 3.59 -6.06 3.49
CA PHE A 291 4.63 -7.07 3.33
C PHE A 291 5.93 -6.62 3.99
N ALA A 292 6.40 -5.41 3.64
CA ALA A 292 7.68 -4.88 4.11
C ALA A 292 7.67 -4.61 5.62
N PHE A 293 6.55 -4.12 6.16
CA PHE A 293 6.41 -3.85 7.59
C PHE A 293 6.34 -5.13 8.44
N GLU A 294 5.88 -6.24 7.87
CA GLU A 294 5.83 -7.53 8.57
C GLU A 294 7.19 -8.25 8.58
N GLN A 295 8.02 -8.14 7.53
CA GLN A 295 9.24 -8.96 7.37
C GLN A 295 10.19 -8.95 8.56
N PRO A 296 10.57 -7.79 9.15
CA PRO A 296 11.54 -7.79 10.23
C PRO A 296 11.03 -8.53 11.46
N SER A 297 9.74 -8.40 11.76
CA SER A 297 9.12 -9.08 12.90
C SER A 297 9.02 -10.59 12.71
N LEU A 298 8.73 -11.04 11.48
CA LEU A 298 8.69 -12.46 11.15
C LEU A 298 10.08 -13.09 11.25
N TRP A 299 11.11 -12.37 10.80
CA TRP A 299 12.51 -12.75 10.96
C TRP A 299 12.89 -12.84 12.44
N ILE A 300 12.60 -11.81 13.26
CA ILE A 300 12.88 -11.81 14.70
C ILE A 300 12.20 -12.99 15.40
N CYS A 301 10.89 -13.20 15.15
CA CYS A 301 10.15 -14.29 15.78
C CYS A 301 10.72 -15.67 15.41
N LYS A 302 11.14 -15.85 14.14
CA LYS A 302 11.78 -17.09 13.68
C LYS A 302 13.11 -17.34 14.38
N HIS A 303 13.95 -16.32 14.51
CA HIS A 303 15.27 -16.43 15.14
C HIS A 303 15.17 -16.69 16.65
N LEU A 304 14.14 -16.14 17.30
CA LEU A 304 13.88 -16.36 18.72
C LEU A 304 13.06 -17.64 19.00
N GLY A 305 12.70 -18.42 17.97
CA GLY A 305 11.90 -19.64 18.13
C GLY A 305 10.49 -19.40 18.68
N LEU A 306 9.92 -18.20 18.51
CA LEU A 306 8.61 -17.85 19.04
C LEU A 306 7.49 -18.43 18.17
N ASP A 307 6.47 -19.04 18.80
CA ASP A 307 5.22 -19.36 18.10
C ASP A 307 4.56 -18.05 17.66
N ARG A 308 4.28 -17.93 16.35
CA ARG A 308 3.61 -16.77 15.74
C ARG A 308 2.26 -16.44 16.39
N ARG A 309 1.61 -17.41 17.03
CA ARG A 309 0.32 -17.22 17.71
C ARG A 309 0.46 -16.75 19.17
N SER A 310 1.65 -16.84 19.73
CA SER A 310 1.95 -16.40 21.09
C SER A 310 1.77 -14.89 21.25
N MET A 311 1.48 -14.44 22.47
CA MET A 311 1.33 -13.01 22.76
C MET A 311 2.64 -12.22 22.54
N PRO A 312 3.83 -12.72 22.94
CA PRO A 312 5.09 -12.05 22.63
C PRO A 312 5.29 -11.86 21.11
N ALA A 313 5.03 -12.88 20.30
CA ALA A 313 5.17 -12.77 18.84
C ALA A 313 4.18 -11.76 18.24
N LYS A 314 2.94 -11.71 18.73
CA LYS A 314 1.95 -10.70 18.29
C LYS A 314 2.35 -9.28 18.68
N ALA A 315 2.91 -9.10 19.88
CA ALA A 315 3.41 -7.80 20.34
C ALA A 315 4.59 -7.32 19.47
N ILE A 316 5.56 -8.19 19.18
CA ILE A 316 6.68 -7.87 18.29
C ILE A 316 6.16 -7.49 16.90
N GLN A 317 5.29 -8.30 16.30
CA GLN A 317 4.69 -8.00 14.98
C GLN A 317 3.98 -6.65 14.95
N LEU A 318 3.16 -6.35 15.96
CA LEU A 318 2.40 -5.11 16.03
C LEU A 318 3.31 -3.89 16.22
N LEU A 319 4.22 -3.93 17.19
CA LEU A 319 5.13 -2.83 17.49
C LEU A 319 6.10 -2.56 16.34
N THR A 320 6.64 -3.61 15.70
CA THR A 320 7.50 -3.46 14.54
C THR A 320 6.75 -2.85 13.36
N ALA A 321 5.55 -3.35 13.04
CA ALA A 321 4.79 -2.85 11.91
C ALA A 321 4.40 -1.37 12.07
N PHE A 322 3.90 -0.98 13.25
CA PHE A 322 3.57 0.42 13.54
C PHE A 322 4.80 1.31 13.74
N GLY A 323 5.90 0.78 14.26
CA GLY A 323 7.18 1.49 14.37
C GLY A 323 7.75 1.83 12.99
N LEU A 324 7.73 0.90 12.04
CA LEU A 324 8.17 1.13 10.67
C LEU A 324 7.22 2.07 9.91
N SER A 325 5.91 1.93 10.13
CA SER A 325 4.93 2.91 9.62
C SER A 325 5.20 4.31 10.17
N GLY A 326 5.45 4.42 11.48
CA GLY A 326 5.79 5.68 12.15
C GLY A 326 7.09 6.27 11.62
N PHE A 327 8.12 5.46 11.42
CA PHE A 327 9.40 5.86 10.83
C PHE A 327 9.21 6.44 9.43
N LEU A 328 8.48 5.74 8.55
CA LEU A 328 8.19 6.20 7.19
C LEU A 328 7.52 7.58 7.20
N HIS A 329 6.49 7.77 8.04
CA HIS A 329 5.79 9.06 8.12
C HIS A 329 6.62 10.15 8.83
N ALA A 330 7.49 9.78 9.77
CA ALA A 330 8.44 10.69 10.40
C ALA A 330 9.45 11.22 9.38
N CYS A 331 9.99 10.38 8.49
CA CYS A 331 10.88 10.80 7.40
C CYS A 331 10.16 11.74 6.41
N GLY A 332 8.93 11.42 6.02
CA GLY A 332 8.11 12.35 5.23
C GLY A 332 7.93 13.69 5.94
N THR A 333 7.59 13.66 7.23
CA THR A 333 7.40 14.88 8.04
C THR A 333 8.69 15.68 8.20
N TYR A 334 9.83 15.02 8.33
CA TYR A 334 11.14 15.66 8.44
C TYR A 334 11.52 16.44 7.17
N THR A 335 11.14 15.92 6.00
CA THR A 335 11.42 16.52 4.69
C THR A 335 10.31 17.46 4.20
N ALA A 336 9.14 17.45 4.85
CA ALA A 336 8.10 18.45 4.65
C ALA A 336 8.64 19.84 5.01
N ALA A 337 8.28 20.84 4.20
CA ALA A 337 8.77 22.19 4.43
C ALA A 337 8.10 22.88 5.64
N GLY A 338 8.80 23.86 6.21
CA GLY A 338 8.39 24.52 7.45
C GLY A 338 8.85 23.80 8.73
N PRO A 339 8.56 24.36 9.90
CA PRO A 339 8.88 23.71 11.17
C PRO A 339 7.97 22.49 11.40
N THR A 340 8.57 21.31 11.51
CA THR A 340 7.85 20.04 11.67
C THR A 340 8.29 19.29 12.93
N HIS A 341 7.53 18.25 13.30
CA HIS A 341 7.77 17.47 14.51
C HIS A 341 7.69 15.96 14.20
N PRO A 342 8.69 15.40 13.50
CA PRO A 342 8.61 14.05 12.94
C PRO A 342 8.45 12.95 14.01
N ILE A 343 9.13 13.10 15.16
CA ILE A 343 9.06 12.09 16.23
C ILE A 343 7.81 12.27 17.09
N SER A 344 7.65 13.42 17.73
CA SER A 344 6.58 13.64 18.72
C SER A 344 5.18 13.62 18.12
N ASN A 345 5.03 13.84 16.81
CA ASN A 345 3.74 13.78 16.13
C ASN A 345 3.63 12.49 15.34
N SER A 346 4.40 12.38 14.25
CA SER A 346 4.17 11.33 13.25
C SER A 346 4.56 9.95 13.76
N PHE A 347 5.76 9.78 14.31
CA PHE A 347 6.19 8.50 14.86
C PHE A 347 5.32 8.06 16.05
N VAL A 348 5.14 8.96 17.03
CA VAL A 348 4.35 8.68 18.24
C VAL A 348 2.90 8.35 17.90
N PHE A 349 2.28 9.02 16.94
CA PHE A 349 0.92 8.70 16.48
C PHE A 349 0.79 7.23 16.08
N PHE A 350 1.68 6.72 15.22
CA PHE A 350 1.61 5.34 14.77
C PHE A 350 1.89 4.37 15.91
N MET A 351 2.84 4.68 16.80
CA MET A 351 3.09 3.87 18.00
C MET A 351 1.85 3.81 18.94
N LEU A 352 1.12 4.93 19.09
CA LEU A 352 -0.11 4.97 19.87
C LEU A 352 -1.23 4.12 19.26
N GLN A 353 -1.24 3.90 17.94
CA GLN A 353 -2.19 2.98 17.30
C GLN A 353 -1.94 1.52 17.73
N ALA A 354 -0.68 1.10 17.84
CA ALA A 354 -0.33 -0.23 18.36
C ALA A 354 -0.82 -0.42 19.79
N LEU A 355 -0.62 0.59 20.64
CA LEU A 355 -1.15 0.58 22.01
C LEU A 355 -2.69 0.54 22.03
N GLY A 356 -3.34 1.34 21.18
CA GLY A 356 -4.79 1.34 21.01
C GLY A 356 -5.36 -0.03 20.68
N ILE A 357 -4.76 -0.71 19.69
CA ILE A 357 -5.17 -2.07 19.30
C ILE A 357 -4.99 -3.04 20.47
N PHE A 358 -3.88 -2.96 21.20
CA PHE A 358 -3.65 -3.82 22.35
C PHE A 358 -4.69 -3.60 23.45
N LEU A 359 -4.98 -2.35 23.78
CA LEU A 359 -6.02 -1.98 24.75
C LEU A 359 -7.40 -2.44 24.29
N GLU A 360 -7.76 -2.26 23.01
CA GLU A 360 -9.02 -2.72 22.44
C GLU A 360 -9.17 -4.24 22.58
N VAL A 361 -8.10 -5.01 22.33
CA VAL A 361 -8.10 -6.47 22.48
C VAL A 361 -8.28 -6.89 23.95
N VAL A 362 -7.57 -6.24 24.88
CA VAL A 362 -7.68 -6.54 26.31
C VAL A 362 -9.08 -6.20 26.83
N LEU A 363 -9.58 -5.01 26.53
CA LEU A 363 -10.92 -4.57 26.94
C LEU A 363 -12.00 -5.46 26.32
N SER A 364 -11.87 -5.83 25.05
CA SER A 364 -12.79 -6.77 24.38
C SER A 364 -12.77 -8.14 25.05
N SER A 365 -11.60 -8.62 25.49
CA SER A 365 -11.48 -9.88 26.22
C SER A 365 -12.18 -9.82 27.58
N ILE A 366 -11.98 -8.74 28.35
CA ILE A 366 -12.64 -8.51 29.64
C ILE A 366 -14.16 -8.44 29.46
N LEU A 367 -14.64 -7.67 28.49
CA LEU A 367 -16.08 -7.54 28.20
C LEU A 367 -16.73 -8.85 27.72
N ARG A 368 -15.96 -9.74 27.07
CA ARG A 368 -16.44 -11.10 26.74
C ARG A 368 -16.61 -11.93 28.00
N GLN A 369 -15.71 -11.81 28.97
CA GLN A 369 -15.79 -12.55 30.23
C GLN A 369 -16.97 -12.12 31.10
N THR A 370 -17.41 -10.86 31.00
CA THR A 370 -18.58 -10.37 31.76
C THR A 370 -19.93 -10.76 31.15
N GLY A 371 -19.96 -11.34 29.94
CA GLY A 371 -21.21 -11.77 29.27
C GLY A 371 -22.10 -10.62 28.76
N ILE A 372 -21.70 -9.36 28.97
CA ILE A 372 -22.46 -8.17 28.55
C ILE A 372 -22.62 -8.14 27.02
N GLN A 373 -21.61 -8.58 26.28
CA GLN A 373 -21.64 -8.60 24.81
C GLN A 373 -22.76 -9.50 24.24
N ASN A 374 -23.23 -10.51 24.98
CA ASN A 374 -24.31 -11.39 24.53
C ASN A 374 -25.69 -10.71 24.57
N HIS A 375 -25.80 -9.60 25.29
CA HIS A 375 -27.04 -8.85 25.50
C HIS A 375 -27.06 -7.54 24.71
N MET A 376 -25.95 -7.18 24.06
CA MET A 376 -25.85 -5.96 23.27
C MET A 376 -26.13 -6.25 21.78
N PRO A 377 -27.07 -5.51 21.15
CA PRO A 377 -27.25 -5.56 19.71
C PRO A 377 -25.95 -5.25 18.99
N GLN A 378 -25.63 -6.02 17.95
CA GLN A 378 -24.39 -5.87 17.16
C GLN A 378 -24.15 -4.43 16.68
N LYS A 379 -25.21 -3.68 16.34
CA LYS A 379 -25.13 -2.28 15.93
C LYS A 379 -24.59 -1.35 17.03
N ILE A 380 -24.89 -1.63 18.29
CA ILE A 380 -24.37 -0.84 19.43
C ILE A 380 -22.90 -1.16 19.66
N CYS A 381 -22.51 -2.44 19.57
CA CYS A 381 -21.10 -2.84 19.62
C CYS A 381 -20.29 -2.17 18.50
N GLN A 382 -20.81 -2.17 17.27
CA GLN A 382 -20.17 -1.52 16.11
C GLN A 382 -20.05 0.00 16.30
N ALA A 383 -21.08 0.67 16.84
CA ALA A 383 -21.03 2.11 17.12
C ALA A 383 -19.93 2.47 18.12
N ILE A 384 -19.79 1.69 19.21
CA ILE A 384 -18.75 1.90 20.23
C ILE A 384 -17.35 1.70 19.64
N LEU A 385 -17.15 0.68 18.80
CA LEU A 385 -15.87 0.42 18.13
C LEU A 385 -15.51 1.53 17.14
N VAL A 386 -16.48 2.05 16.39
CA VAL A 386 -16.29 3.20 15.49
C VAL A 386 -15.96 4.45 16.27
N ASP A 387 -16.66 4.73 17.37
CA ASP A 387 -16.38 5.90 18.20
C ASP A 387 -15.00 5.79 18.83
N LEU A 388 -14.57 4.64 19.37
CA LEU A 388 -13.22 4.47 19.89
C LEU A 388 -12.14 4.62 18.81
N SER A 389 -12.34 4.01 17.63
CA SER A 389 -11.40 4.11 16.51
C SER A 389 -11.31 5.52 15.96
N SER A 390 -12.47 6.17 15.82
CA SER A 390 -12.58 7.54 15.31
C SER A 390 -12.05 8.52 16.34
N LEU A 391 -12.43 8.43 17.61
CA LEU A 391 -11.98 9.30 18.69
C LEU A 391 -10.48 9.13 18.94
N GLN A 392 -9.91 7.92 18.85
CA GLN A 392 -8.47 7.71 18.97
C GLN A 392 -7.70 8.20 17.73
N THR A 393 -8.23 7.99 16.52
CA THR A 393 -7.68 8.56 15.29
C THR A 393 -7.72 10.08 15.37
N ILE A 394 -8.85 10.66 15.74
CA ILE A 394 -9.11 12.09 15.92
C ILE A 394 -8.23 12.69 17.01
N LEU A 395 -8.11 12.07 18.19
CA LEU A 395 -7.30 12.55 19.32
C LEU A 395 -5.80 12.40 19.02
N ALA A 396 -5.41 11.37 18.26
CA ALA A 396 -4.03 11.21 17.82
C ALA A 396 -3.68 12.15 16.65
N PHE A 397 -4.65 12.49 15.79
CA PHE A 397 -4.56 13.57 14.81
C PHE A 397 -4.70 14.97 15.44
N ALA A 398 -5.25 15.07 16.65
CA ALA A 398 -5.34 16.32 17.44
C ALA A 398 -3.99 16.75 18.04
N SER A 399 -2.97 15.90 17.93
CA SER A 399 -1.55 16.23 18.08
C SER A 399 -1.01 16.76 16.73
N PRO A 400 -0.01 17.67 16.64
CA PRO A 400 0.18 18.68 15.57
C PRO A 400 0.50 18.21 14.13
N TRP A 401 -0.21 17.21 13.60
CA TRP A 401 -0.15 16.64 12.25
C TRP A 401 -0.30 17.65 11.12
N CYS A 402 -0.89 18.78 11.45
CA CYS A 402 -1.57 19.58 10.47
C CYS A 402 -0.85 20.96 10.34
N LYS A 403 0.29 21.12 11.05
CA LYS A 403 1.24 22.25 10.92
C LYS A 403 2.19 22.16 9.71
N ALA A 404 2.48 20.95 9.21
CA ALA A 404 3.57 20.70 8.25
C ALA A 404 3.11 20.31 6.84
N LEU A 405 2.02 19.55 6.70
CA LEU A 405 1.63 18.97 5.40
C LEU A 405 1.18 20.01 4.38
N PHE A 406 0.73 21.17 4.86
CA PHE A 406 0.12 22.20 4.04
C PHE A 406 0.61 23.58 4.48
N ALA A 407 1.91 23.82 4.56
CA ALA A 407 2.41 25.20 4.43
C ALA A 407 2.64 25.62 2.97
N SER A 408 2.11 24.83 2.03
CA SER A 408 2.87 24.45 0.84
C SER A 408 2.31 24.81 -0.51
N LEU A 409 1.02 25.09 -0.57
CA LEU A 409 0.34 25.25 -1.85
C LEU A 409 0.11 26.72 -2.21
N SER A 410 0.48 27.68 -1.34
CA SER A 410 0.31 29.09 -1.69
C SER A 410 0.91 30.04 -0.65
N ARG A 411 2.09 30.61 -0.95
CA ARG A 411 2.19 32.08 -0.94
C ARG A 411 3.14 32.63 -2.01
N PRO A 412 2.82 33.84 -2.51
CA PRO A 412 3.41 34.43 -3.70
C PRO A 412 4.78 35.02 -3.37
N SER A 413 5.71 34.86 -4.29
CA SER A 413 6.87 35.74 -4.34
C SER A 413 6.42 37.20 -4.46
N LEU A 414 7.19 38.10 -3.86
CA LEU A 414 7.16 39.54 -4.11
C LEU A 414 7.42 39.80 -5.60
N ASN A 415 6.38 39.66 -6.43
CA ASN A 415 6.21 40.26 -7.75
C ASN A 415 4.82 39.87 -8.30
N GLN A 416 3.79 40.50 -7.74
CA GLN A 416 2.38 40.24 -8.09
C GLN A 416 1.98 40.69 -9.51
N GLN A 417 2.92 41.11 -10.36
CA GLN A 417 2.66 41.52 -11.75
C GLN A 417 3.22 40.58 -12.84
N LYS A 418 4.11 39.62 -12.52
CA LYS A 418 4.71 38.73 -13.53
C LYS A 418 4.06 37.34 -13.66
N TRP A 419 3.24 36.91 -12.70
CA TRP A 419 2.70 35.54 -12.63
C TRP A 419 1.29 35.33 -13.21
N ARG A 420 0.71 36.32 -13.92
CA ARG A 420 -0.52 36.08 -14.71
C ARG A 420 -0.25 35.39 -16.06
N ARG A 421 1.00 35.00 -16.38
CA ARG A 421 1.38 34.44 -17.70
C ARG A 421 2.23 33.16 -17.68
N ALA A 422 2.45 32.50 -16.54
CA ALA A 422 3.23 31.26 -16.46
C ALA A 422 2.76 30.48 -15.21
N ASP A 423 2.42 29.20 -15.19
CA ASP A 423 2.34 28.15 -16.20
C ASP A 423 1.25 27.16 -15.76
N GLU A 424 0.61 26.55 -16.74
CA GLU A 424 -0.22 25.36 -16.62
C GLU A 424 0.61 24.19 -16.07
N ILE A 425 0.71 24.06 -14.74
CA ILE A 425 1.29 22.86 -14.13
C ILE A 425 0.24 21.76 -14.19
N ASN A 426 0.34 21.00 -15.27
CA ASN A 426 -0.41 19.80 -15.57
C ASN A 426 -0.35 18.81 -14.38
N ILE A 427 -1.50 18.47 -13.79
CA ILE A 427 -1.62 17.52 -12.67
C ILE A 427 -0.98 16.16 -13.03
N LEU A 428 -0.93 15.81 -14.32
CA LEU A 428 -0.18 14.66 -14.82
C LEU A 428 1.30 14.72 -14.44
N LYS A 429 1.93 15.90 -14.49
CA LYS A 429 3.35 16.06 -14.18
C LYS A 429 3.63 15.84 -12.69
N LEU A 430 2.74 16.32 -11.81
CA LEU A 430 2.82 16.06 -10.37
C LEU A 430 2.61 14.58 -10.02
N LEU A 431 1.74 13.88 -10.76
CA LEU A 431 1.52 12.44 -10.57
C LEU A 431 2.67 11.60 -11.15
N ILE A 432 3.32 12.06 -12.22
CA ILE A 432 4.52 11.45 -12.82
C ILE A 432 5.75 11.69 -11.94
N ASP A 433 5.88 12.86 -11.31
CA ASP A 433 7.00 13.17 -10.42
C ASP A 433 6.90 12.44 -9.05
N ILE A 434 5.75 11.83 -8.74
CA ILE A 434 5.48 11.05 -7.52
C ILE A 434 5.54 9.52 -7.79
N ALA A 435 5.43 9.09 -9.05
CA ALA A 435 5.50 7.68 -9.47
C ALA A 435 6.92 7.33 -9.91
#